data_AF-A0A5T1T5F0-F1
#
_entry.id   AF-A0A5T1T5F0-F1
#
_cell.length_a   1.000
_cell.length_b   1.000
_cell.length_c   1.000
_cell.angle_alpha   90.00
_cell.angle_beta   90.00
_cell.angle_gamma   90.00
#
_symmetry.space_group_name_H-M   'P 1'
#
loop_
_entity.id
_entity.type
_entity.pdbx_description
1 polymer ?
#
loop_
_entity_poly.entity_id
_entity_poly.type
_entity_poly.pdbx_seq_one_letter_code
_entity_poly.pdbx_strand_id
1 'polypeptide(L)'
;MKRESKLEFRLTYDDSKEIEAIVCIIPGGAEDMNSYIYIDDYLTRNYKVAVININYHCIGNRPHLGSSFYLDDIDKFILDTSLKAINLKCINVYDINSYENLNNTFIKIDQEIQKLKLNQQLHQNYKLKTHVSFLPFKNEYQN
;
A
#
# COMPACT_ATOMS: atom_id res chain seq x y z
N MET A 1 1.26 20.41 1.73
CA MET A 1 1.15 19.00 1.32
C MET A 1 0.61 18.97 -0.10
N LYS A 2 1.30 18.34 -1.06
CA LYS A 2 0.94 18.38 -2.49
C LYS A 2 0.96 16.94 -3.02
N ARG A 3 -0.12 16.51 -3.68
CA ARG A 3 -0.13 15.26 -4.44
C ARG A 3 0.78 15.41 -5.65
N GLU A 4 1.63 14.43 -5.90
CA GLU A 4 2.41 14.35 -7.14
C GLU A 4 1.59 13.73 -8.27
N SER A 5 0.73 12.75 -7.95
CA SER A 5 -0.22 12.16 -8.89
C SER A 5 -1.45 13.02 -9.12
N LYS A 6 -1.93 13.02 -10.38
CA LYS A 6 -3.22 13.61 -10.73
C LYS A 6 -4.36 12.86 -10.01
N LEU A 7 -5.41 13.59 -9.67
CA LEU A 7 -6.63 12.97 -9.14
C LEU A 7 -7.33 12.20 -10.27
N GLU A 8 -7.65 10.94 -10.01
CA GLU A 8 -8.49 10.13 -10.89
C GLU A 8 -9.95 10.25 -10.45
N PHE A 9 -10.83 10.49 -11.40
CA PHE A 9 -12.26 10.64 -11.16
C PHE A 9 -13.06 10.14 -12.35
N ARG A 10 -14.33 9.82 -12.10
CA ARG A 10 -15.34 9.59 -13.11
C ARG A 10 -16.35 10.72 -13.04
N LEU A 11 -16.68 11.27 -14.21
CA LEU A 11 -17.78 12.20 -14.39
C LEU A 11 -18.93 11.44 -15.06
N THR A 12 -20.11 11.49 -14.44
CA THR A 12 -21.34 10.89 -14.97
C THR A 12 -22.40 11.97 -15.05
N TYR A 13 -23.07 12.09 -16.19
CA TYR A 13 -24.17 13.04 -16.41
C TYR A 13 -25.04 12.55 -17.57
N ASP A 14 -26.28 13.05 -17.61
CA ASP A 14 -27.20 12.86 -18.73
C ASP A 14 -27.15 14.11 -19.62
N ASP A 15 -26.60 13.96 -20.82
CA ASP A 15 -26.38 15.06 -21.77
C ASP A 15 -27.65 15.57 -22.44
N SER A 16 -28.79 14.89 -22.23
CA SER A 16 -30.11 15.36 -22.65
C SER A 16 -30.73 16.37 -21.66
N LYS A 17 -30.15 16.52 -20.47
CA LYS A 17 -30.64 17.41 -19.41
C LYS A 17 -29.74 18.62 -19.24
N GLU A 18 -30.35 19.78 -18.94
CA GLU A 18 -29.63 20.91 -18.39
C GLU A 18 -29.15 20.57 -16.98
N ILE A 19 -27.85 20.72 -16.71
CA ILE A 19 -27.25 20.43 -15.41
C ILE A 19 -27.44 21.62 -14.47
N GLU A 20 -28.15 21.40 -13.35
CA GLU A 20 -28.46 22.43 -12.35
C GLU A 20 -27.56 22.34 -11.10
N ALA A 21 -26.91 21.19 -10.88
CA ALA A 21 -26.01 20.98 -9.75
C ALA A 21 -24.91 19.94 -10.03
N ILE A 22 -23.82 20.04 -9.27
CA ILE A 22 -22.73 19.05 -9.25
C ILE A 22 -22.74 18.34 -7.89
N VAL A 23 -22.72 17.00 -7.92
CA VAL A 23 -22.60 16.16 -6.73
C VAL A 23 -21.22 15.53 -6.72
N CYS A 24 -20.45 15.78 -5.66
CA CYS A 24 -19.14 15.16 -5.46
C CYS A 24 -19.26 14.00 -4.46
N ILE A 25 -18.95 12.78 -4.90
CA ILE A 25 -18.91 11.59 -4.04
C ILE A 25 -17.46 11.28 -3.69
N ILE A 26 -17.18 11.21 -2.38
CA ILE A 26 -15.88 10.84 -1.83
C ILE A 26 -16.03 9.44 -1.22
N PRO A 27 -15.48 8.39 -1.85
CA PRO A 27 -15.49 7.04 -1.30
C PRO A 27 -14.81 6.99 0.07
N GLY A 28 -15.28 6.09 0.93
CA GLY A 28 -14.69 5.86 2.25
C GLY A 28 -13.38 5.09 2.19
N GLY A 29 -12.84 4.78 3.38
CA GLY A 29 -11.64 3.94 3.50
C GLY A 29 -11.86 2.56 2.86
N ALA A 30 -10.85 2.09 2.11
CA ALA A 30 -10.88 0.85 1.34
C ALA A 30 -11.86 0.79 0.16
N GLU A 31 -12.59 1.86 -0.14
CA GLU A 31 -13.45 1.96 -1.34
C GLU A 31 -12.74 2.74 -2.45
N ASP A 32 -13.29 2.69 -3.67
CA ASP A 32 -12.87 3.52 -4.80
C ASP A 32 -14.10 4.01 -5.58
N MET A 33 -13.88 4.78 -6.64
CA MET A 33 -15.00 5.34 -7.40
C MET A 33 -15.98 4.27 -7.90
N ASN A 34 -15.55 3.02 -8.13
CA ASN A 34 -16.43 1.97 -8.64
C ASN A 34 -17.41 1.44 -7.58
N SER A 35 -17.14 1.64 -6.29
CA SER A 35 -18.04 1.27 -5.20
C SER A 35 -19.42 1.93 -5.29
N TYR A 36 -19.51 3.07 -5.99
CA TYR A 36 -20.71 3.91 -6.04
C TYR A 36 -21.30 4.04 -7.46
N ILE A 37 -20.93 3.18 -8.40
CA ILE A 37 -21.36 3.30 -9.80
C ILE A 37 -22.90 3.31 -9.97
N TYR A 38 -23.61 2.55 -9.14
CA TYR A 38 -25.08 2.53 -9.14
C TYR A 38 -25.69 3.83 -8.60
N ILE A 39 -24.99 4.53 -7.71
CA ILE A 39 -25.42 5.83 -7.19
C ILE A 39 -25.22 6.90 -8.27
N ASP A 40 -24.07 6.90 -8.96
CA ASP A 40 -23.81 7.81 -10.08
C ASP A 40 -24.92 7.70 -11.14
N ASP A 41 -25.26 6.47 -11.54
CA ASP A 41 -26.30 6.19 -12.53
C ASP A 41 -27.70 6.59 -12.04
N TYR A 42 -28.05 6.24 -10.81
CA TYR A 42 -29.34 6.60 -10.23
C TYR A 42 -29.52 8.13 -10.16
N LEU A 43 -28.52 8.87 -9.68
CA LEU A 43 -28.62 10.32 -9.51
C LEU A 43 -28.78 11.04 -10.86
N THR A 44 -27.99 10.67 -11.86
CA THR A 44 -27.99 11.31 -13.18
C THR A 44 -29.25 10.97 -14.00
N ARG A 45 -29.84 9.80 -13.79
CA ARG A 45 -31.13 9.44 -14.40
C ARG A 45 -32.30 10.19 -13.79
N ASN A 46 -32.32 10.37 -12.47
CA ASN A 46 -33.49 10.90 -11.76
C ASN A 46 -33.44 12.41 -11.52
N TYR A 47 -32.25 13.02 -11.56
CA TYR A 47 -32.07 14.45 -11.27
C TYR A 47 -31.22 15.14 -12.34
N LYS A 48 -31.34 16.46 -12.41
CA LYS A 48 -30.56 17.34 -13.29
C LYS A 48 -29.17 17.63 -12.72
N VAL A 49 -28.39 16.58 -12.49
CA VAL A 49 -27.09 16.68 -11.83
C VAL A 49 -25.98 16.04 -12.65
N ALA A 50 -24.77 16.58 -12.51
CA ALA A 50 -23.54 15.91 -12.88
C ALA A 50 -22.88 15.34 -11.62
N VAL A 51 -22.47 14.07 -11.65
CA VAL A 51 -21.82 13.39 -10.53
C VAL A 51 -20.33 13.27 -10.81
N ILE A 52 -19.51 13.77 -9.88
CA ILE A 52 -18.06 13.58 -9.87
C ILE A 52 -17.74 12.59 -8.76
N ASN A 53 -17.19 11.44 -9.13
CA ASN A 53 -16.82 10.39 -8.21
C ASN A 53 -15.31 10.14 -8.25
N ILE A 54 -14.62 10.21 -7.11
CA ILE A 54 -13.16 10.36 -7.06
C ILE A 54 -12.45 9.16 -6.42
N ASN A 55 -11.23 8.87 -6.89
CA ASN A 55 -10.29 8.03 -6.15
C ASN A 55 -9.56 8.91 -5.11
N TYR A 56 -10.17 9.05 -3.93
CA TYR A 56 -9.68 9.92 -2.87
C TYR A 56 -8.59 9.28 -2.00
N HIS A 57 -8.95 8.18 -1.32
CA HIS A 57 -7.99 7.40 -0.52
C HIS A 57 -6.97 6.75 -1.44
N CYS A 58 -5.73 6.62 -0.98
CA CYS A 58 -4.58 6.11 -1.72
C CYS A 58 -4.83 4.68 -2.26
N ILE A 59 -5.57 4.56 -3.36
CA ILE A 59 -6.03 3.29 -3.95
C ILE A 59 -4.82 2.46 -4.37
N GLY A 60 -3.77 3.13 -4.84
CA GLY A 60 -2.47 2.55 -5.12
C GLY A 60 -1.73 2.02 -3.89
N ASN A 61 -2.36 1.94 -2.72
CA ASN A 61 -1.86 1.20 -1.55
C ASN A 61 -2.14 -0.30 -1.57
N ARG A 62 -3.02 -0.74 -2.45
CA ARG A 62 -3.39 -2.15 -2.50
C ARG A 62 -2.28 -2.90 -3.25
N PRO A 63 -1.66 -3.95 -2.70
CA PRO A 63 -0.57 -4.69 -3.37
C PRO A 63 -0.93 -5.19 -4.77
N HIS A 64 -2.19 -5.62 -4.96
CA HIS A 64 -2.68 -6.06 -6.27
C HIS A 64 -2.83 -4.91 -7.30
N LEU A 65 -2.74 -3.65 -6.87
CA LEU A 65 -2.76 -2.46 -7.73
C LEU A 65 -1.36 -1.85 -7.94
N GLY A 66 -0.31 -2.56 -7.53
CA GLY A 66 1.08 -2.20 -7.84
C GLY A 66 1.87 -1.55 -6.72
N SER A 67 1.33 -1.45 -5.49
CA SER A 67 2.14 -1.03 -4.35
C SER A 67 3.21 -2.05 -4.01
N SER A 68 4.29 -1.59 -3.39
CA SER A 68 5.38 -2.46 -2.97
C SER A 68 5.88 -2.12 -1.58
N PHE A 69 6.86 -2.88 -1.11
CA PHE A 69 7.56 -2.66 0.15
C PHE A 69 9.05 -2.51 -0.10
N TYR A 70 9.71 -1.73 0.74
CA TYR A 70 11.15 -1.53 0.71
C TYR A 70 11.67 -1.35 2.13
N LEU A 71 13.00 -1.25 2.27
CA LEU A 71 13.62 -0.84 3.53
C LEU A 71 14.23 0.55 3.31
N ASP A 72 13.74 1.53 4.06
CA ASP A 72 14.45 2.80 4.18
C ASP A 72 15.70 2.63 5.08
N ASP A 73 16.45 3.71 5.28
CA ASP A 73 17.68 3.65 6.07
C ASP A 73 17.43 3.25 7.54
N ILE A 74 16.28 3.63 8.10
CA ILE A 74 15.89 3.29 9.48
C ILE A 74 15.50 1.81 9.55
N ASP A 75 14.69 1.33 8.61
CA ASP A 75 14.32 -0.08 8.49
C ASP A 75 15.57 -0.97 8.34
N LYS A 76 16.51 -0.56 7.47
CA LYS A 76 17.79 -1.27 7.28
C LYS A 76 18.58 -1.33 8.57
N PHE A 77 18.70 -0.21 9.29
CA PHE A 77 19.40 -0.14 10.56
C PHE A 77 18.75 -1.03 11.63
N ILE A 78 17.42 -1.00 11.76
CA ILE A 78 16.69 -1.82 12.74
C ILE A 78 16.86 -3.31 12.43
N LEU A 79 16.73 -3.70 11.16
CA LEU A 79 16.88 -5.09 10.74
C LEU A 79 18.31 -5.58 10.98
N ASP A 80 19.33 -4.83 10.58
CA ASP A 80 20.74 -5.17 10.79
C ASP A 80 21.07 -5.33 12.28
N THR A 81 20.60 -4.40 13.12
CA THR A 81 20.77 -4.49 14.57
C THR A 81 20.10 -5.74 15.14
N SER A 82 18.88 -6.05 14.70
CA SER A 82 18.12 -7.20 15.17
C SER A 82 18.76 -8.53 14.76
N LEU A 83 19.28 -8.63 13.53
CA LEU A 83 19.99 -9.82 13.06
C LEU A 83 21.31 -10.04 13.81
N LYS A 84 22.06 -8.97 14.07
CA LYS A 84 23.30 -9.03 14.87
C LYS A 84 23.04 -9.49 16.30
N ALA A 85 21.92 -9.08 16.91
CA ALA A 85 21.55 -9.49 18.26
C ALA A 85 21.33 -11.00 18.41
N ILE A 86 20.90 -11.68 17.34
CA ILE A 86 20.76 -13.15 17.29
C ILE A 86 21.94 -13.84 16.61
N ASN A 87 23.08 -13.14 16.48
CA ASN A 87 24.32 -13.60 15.87
C ASN A 87 24.20 -14.05 14.40
N LEU A 88 23.23 -13.49 13.66
CA LEU A 88 23.03 -13.76 12.23
C LEU A 88 23.70 -12.65 11.41
N LYS A 89 24.99 -12.82 11.09
CA LYS A 89 25.83 -11.82 10.42
C LYS A 89 26.07 -12.07 8.92
N CYS A 90 25.58 -13.19 8.39
CA CYS A 90 25.78 -13.59 6.99
C CYS A 90 24.88 -12.83 6.00
N ILE A 91 23.97 -11.99 6.48
CA ILE A 91 23.02 -11.23 5.67
C ILE A 91 23.43 -9.77 5.67
N ASN A 92 23.79 -9.25 4.50
CA ASN A 92 24.03 -7.83 4.31
C ASN A 92 22.70 -7.12 3.99
N VAL A 93 22.14 -6.46 4.99
CA VAL A 93 20.85 -5.74 4.87
C VAL A 93 20.93 -4.57 3.89
N TYR A 94 22.10 -3.96 3.72
CA TYR A 94 22.27 -2.78 2.88
C TYR A 94 22.28 -3.09 1.37
N ASP A 95 22.39 -4.37 0.98
CA ASP A 95 22.27 -4.82 -0.42
C ASP A 95 20.81 -5.02 -0.85
N ILE A 96 19.86 -4.87 0.07
CA ILE A 96 18.43 -5.01 -0.20
C ILE A 96 17.91 -3.70 -0.83
N ASN A 97 17.82 -3.71 -2.16
CA ASN A 97 17.48 -2.53 -2.97
C ASN A 97 16.28 -2.73 -3.91
N SER A 98 15.58 -3.87 -3.80
CA SER A 98 14.37 -4.17 -4.56
C SER A 98 13.42 -5.01 -3.72
N TYR A 99 12.13 -5.01 -4.08
CA TYR A 99 11.13 -5.86 -3.43
C TYR A 99 11.44 -7.35 -3.58
N GLU A 100 11.97 -7.76 -4.73
CA GLU A 100 12.39 -9.15 -4.95
C GLU A 100 13.56 -9.52 -4.01
N ASN A 101 14.57 -8.66 -3.90
CA ASN A 101 15.69 -8.85 -2.99
C ASN A 101 15.21 -8.89 -1.54
N LEU A 102 14.26 -8.02 -1.18
CA LEU A 102 13.62 -7.98 0.13
C LEU A 102 12.97 -9.32 0.44
N ASN A 103 12.02 -9.75 -0.40
CA ASN A 103 11.26 -10.99 -0.20
C ASN A 103 12.21 -12.20 -0.10
N ASN A 104 13.17 -12.32 -1.01
CA ASN A 104 14.15 -13.40 -1.00
C ASN A 104 15.03 -13.38 0.26
N THR A 105 15.39 -12.19 0.76
CA THR A 105 16.18 -12.05 1.99
C THR A 105 15.37 -12.43 3.22
N PHE A 106 14.09 -12.03 3.30
CA PHE A 106 13.21 -12.42 4.39
C PHE A 106 12.97 -13.94 4.45
N ILE A 107 12.83 -14.60 3.29
CA ILE A 107 12.76 -16.07 3.22
C ILE A 107 14.05 -16.70 3.78
N LYS A 108 15.23 -16.17 3.41
CA LYS A 108 16.52 -16.65 3.94
C LYS A 108 16.64 -16.42 5.45
N ILE A 109 16.22 -15.24 5.95
CA ILE A 109 16.21 -14.93 7.38
C ILE A 109 15.36 -15.94 8.14
N ASP A 110 14.14 -16.24 7.65
CA ASP A 110 13.27 -17.21 8.31
C ASP A 110 13.92 -18.59 8.36
N GLN A 111 14.51 -19.06 7.25
CA GLN A 111 15.23 -20.34 7.20
C GLN A 111 16.40 -20.41 8.20
N GLU A 112 17.19 -19.35 8.32
CA GLU A 112 18.30 -19.29 9.29
C GLU A 112 17.78 -19.25 10.73
N ILE A 113 16.70 -18.51 11.01
CA ILE A 113 16.05 -18.52 12.33
C ILE A 113 15.55 -19.93 12.67
N GLN A 114 14.97 -20.66 11.71
CA GLN A 114 14.57 -22.05 11.96
C GLN A 114 15.75 -22.95 12.31
N LYS A 115 16.90 -22.80 11.63
CA LYS A 115 18.13 -23.54 11.98
C LYS A 115 18.59 -23.21 13.41
N LEU A 116 18.61 -21.93 13.78
CA LEU A 116 18.97 -21.50 15.13
C LEU A 116 18.02 -22.08 16.18
N LYS A 117 16.72 -22.18 15.88
CA LYS A 117 15.74 -22.84 16.76
C LYS A 117 15.99 -24.35 16.89
N LEU A 118 16.24 -25.05 15.79
CA LEU A 118 16.54 -26.49 15.80
C LEU A 118 17.81 -26.79 16.60
N ASN A 119 18.81 -25.91 16.51
CA ASN A 119 20.05 -25.98 17.28
C ASN A 119 19.91 -25.49 18.73
N GLN A 120 18.70 -25.14 19.18
CA GLN A 120 18.40 -24.64 20.52
C GLN A 120 19.13 -23.32 20.88
N GLN A 121 19.59 -22.58 19.86
CA GLN A 121 20.23 -21.26 20.01
C GLN A 121 19.19 -20.13 20.12
N LEU A 122 17.96 -20.38 19.68
CA LEU A 122 16.81 -19.52 19.88
C LEU A 122 15.63 -20.33 20.43
N HIS A 123 14.77 -19.68 21.21
CA HIS A 123 13.53 -20.29 21.65
C HIS A 123 12.63 -20.64 20.45
N GLN A 124 11.89 -21.75 20.55
CA GLN A 124 10.99 -22.21 19.48
C GLN A 124 9.92 -21.17 19.11
N ASN A 125 9.45 -20.39 20.09
CA ASN A 125 8.47 -19.31 19.89
C ASN A 125 9.09 -17.97 19.46
N TYR A 126 10.41 -17.88 19.27
CA TYR A 126 11.07 -16.66 18.83
C TYR A 126 10.49 -16.19 17.49
N LYS A 127 10.24 -14.89 17.38
CA LYS A 127 9.83 -14.22 16.14
C LYS A 127 10.67 -12.95 16.00
N LEU A 128 11.33 -12.81 14.85
CA LEU A 128 12.01 -11.56 14.52
C LEU A 128 10.94 -10.49 14.26
N LYS A 129 11.03 -9.38 14.98
CA LYS A 129 10.21 -8.19 14.72
C LYS A 129 10.97 -7.33 13.71
N THR A 130 10.31 -7.00 12.60
CA THR A 130 10.91 -6.21 11.53
C THR A 130 9.98 -5.10 11.12
N HIS A 131 10.56 -4.06 10.53
CA HIS A 131 9.85 -2.94 9.93
C HIS A 131 10.15 -2.93 8.43
N VAL A 132 9.18 -2.48 7.66
CA VAL A 132 9.32 -2.22 6.23
C VAL A 132 8.57 -0.94 5.92
N SER A 133 9.12 -0.17 4.99
CA SER A 133 8.49 1.01 4.45
C SER A 133 7.58 0.65 3.30
N PHE A 134 6.55 1.46 3.13
CA PHE A 134 5.52 1.27 2.13
C PHE A 134 5.78 2.16 0.92
N LEU A 135 5.79 1.58 -0.28
CA LEU A 135 5.95 2.30 -1.54
C LEU A 135 4.62 2.30 -2.32
N PRO A 136 3.87 3.42 -2.34
CA PRO A 136 2.65 3.53 -3.13
C PRO A 136 2.96 3.52 -4.64
N PHE A 137 2.08 2.90 -5.44
CA PHE A 137 2.31 2.73 -6.88
C PHE A 137 2.47 4.06 -7.65
N LYS A 138 1.71 5.09 -7.26
CA LYS A 138 1.63 6.38 -7.97
C LYS A 138 2.19 7.56 -7.17
N ASN A 139 3.07 7.30 -6.19
CA ASN A 139 3.47 8.30 -5.18
C ASN A 139 2.26 9.08 -4.62
N GLU A 140 1.17 8.35 -4.40
CA GLU A 140 -0.08 8.89 -3.91
C GLU A 140 0.06 9.33 -2.46
N TYR A 141 -0.72 10.33 -2.09
CA TYR A 141 -0.69 10.87 -0.77
C TYR A 141 -1.33 9.91 0.26
N GLN A 142 -0.58 9.63 1.33
CA GLN A 142 -0.99 8.82 2.48
C GLN A 142 -1.62 9.74 3.54
N ASN A 143 -2.90 9.58 3.84
CA ASN A 143 -3.58 10.23 4.96
C ASN A 143 -3.34 9.47 6.26
#